data_AF-A0A357KW89-F1
#
_entry.id   AF-A0A357KW89-F1
#
_cell.length_a   1.000
_cell.length_b   1.000
_cell.length_c   1.000
_cell.angle_alpha   90.00
_cell.angle_beta   90.00
_cell.angle_gamma   90.00
#
_symmetry.space_group_name_H-M   'P 1'
#
loop_
_entity.id
_entity.type
_entity.pdbx_description
1 polymer ?
#
loop_
_entity_poly.entity_id
_entity_poly.type
_entity_poly.pdbx_seq_one_letter_code
_entity_poly.pdbx_strand_id
1 'polypeptide(L)'
;MGGRMIFFEINAPGQYDQVYWGHWGGTTVVASTRNSASDTLVLNLAESDFAAGVAVWSGQSEIELDRGGGFMFEAIDVRCVITVTADHIPVRLATGSTAGVPPSMLLADILGEGAFEVNIRFEARNPNNQEFDPILDLFQSLPTRVGALVRTSFSAGFYYDPKADCPGNANGDGVVDFDDLSVVLAHWQNDYSPGTGPGDTNADGIVDFNDITTVLASWLRVCP
;
A
#
# COMPACT_ATOMS: atom_id res chain seq x y z
N MET A 1 -11.29 17.24 -11.19
CA MET A 1 -10.92 16.35 -10.07
C MET A 1 -9.50 16.67 -9.71
N GLY A 2 -9.24 17.18 -8.49
CA GLY A 2 -7.88 17.44 -8.01
C GLY A 2 -7.22 16.14 -7.56
N GLY A 3 -5.89 16.07 -7.61
CA GLY A 3 -5.12 14.87 -7.22
C GLY A 3 -3.94 14.63 -8.16
N ARG A 4 -2.97 13.85 -7.70
CA ARG A 4 -1.89 13.33 -8.56
C ARG A 4 -2.05 11.82 -8.68
N MET A 5 -2.07 11.37 -9.92
CA MET A 5 -2.06 9.95 -10.26
C MET A 5 -0.62 9.45 -10.27
N ILE A 6 -0.36 8.36 -9.57
CA ILE A 6 0.91 7.66 -9.55
C ILE A 6 0.66 6.25 -10.07
N PHE A 7 1.45 5.84 -11.07
CA PHE A 7 1.37 4.52 -11.68
C PHE A 7 2.40 3.59 -11.06
N PHE A 8 1.98 2.38 -10.74
CA PHE A 8 2.84 1.32 -10.24
C PHE A 8 2.72 0.10 -11.15
N GLU A 9 3.88 -0.42 -11.56
CA GLU A 9 3.98 -1.65 -12.33
C GLU A 9 4.68 -2.70 -11.46
N ILE A 10 4.00 -3.82 -11.22
CA ILE A 10 4.57 -4.96 -10.51
C ILE A 10 5.10 -5.93 -11.56
N ASN A 11 6.43 -6.07 -11.62
CA ASN A 11 7.10 -6.88 -12.63
C ASN A 11 7.08 -8.40 -12.32
N ALA A 12 6.62 -8.83 -11.14
CA ALA A 12 6.58 -10.24 -10.74
C ALA A 12 5.41 -10.54 -9.76
N PRO A 13 4.14 -10.39 -10.19
CA PRO A 13 2.97 -10.51 -9.30
C PRO A 13 2.85 -11.87 -8.61
N GLY A 14 3.32 -12.96 -9.23
CA GLY A 14 3.30 -14.30 -8.62
C GLY A 14 4.23 -14.48 -7.40
N GLN A 15 5.12 -13.51 -7.12
CA GLN A 15 5.99 -13.52 -5.93
C GLN A 15 5.42 -12.72 -4.75
N TYR A 16 4.29 -12.01 -4.93
CA TYR A 16 3.79 -11.06 -3.95
C TYR A 16 2.27 -11.15 -3.86
N ASP A 17 1.76 -11.34 -2.64
CA ASP A 17 0.31 -11.45 -2.44
C ASP A 17 -0.31 -10.13 -1.95
N GLN A 18 0.50 -9.21 -1.39
CA GLN A 18 0.01 -8.02 -0.71
C GLN A 18 0.90 -6.79 -0.92
N VAL A 19 0.26 -5.63 -1.08
CA VAL A 19 0.93 -4.32 -1.00
C VAL A 19 0.41 -3.55 0.19
N TYR A 20 1.36 -3.02 0.96
CA TYR A 20 1.10 -2.25 2.15
C TYR A 20 1.30 -0.77 1.85
N TRP A 21 0.39 0.06 2.35
CA TRP A 21 0.59 1.50 2.43
C TRP A 21 0.32 1.98 3.85
N GLY A 22 1.21 2.84 4.29
CA GLY A 22 1.13 3.42 5.61
C GLY A 22 2.50 3.80 6.11
N HIS A 23 2.52 4.17 7.38
CA HIS A 23 3.74 4.59 8.02
C HIS A 23 4.42 3.40 8.74
N TRP A 24 5.70 3.19 8.46
CA TRP A 24 6.52 2.18 9.11
C TRP A 24 7.09 2.69 10.43
N GLY A 25 6.71 2.06 11.55
CA GLY A 25 7.27 2.38 12.87
C GLY A 25 6.48 3.38 13.73
N GLY A 26 5.23 3.70 13.37
CA GLY A 26 4.30 4.45 14.25
C GLY A 26 4.45 5.99 14.31
N THR A 27 5.29 6.62 13.49
CA THR A 27 5.35 8.09 13.32
C THR A 27 4.32 8.66 12.32
N THR A 28 4.16 9.98 12.29
CA THR A 28 3.12 10.72 11.54
C THR A 28 3.16 10.50 10.01
N VAL A 29 2.00 10.27 9.37
CA VAL A 29 1.85 9.96 7.91
C VAL A 29 1.97 11.21 7.02
N VAL A 30 1.54 12.37 7.52
CA VAL A 30 1.55 13.64 6.78
C VAL A 30 1.90 14.73 7.77
N ALA A 31 2.91 15.55 7.46
CA ALA A 31 3.29 16.68 8.28
C ALA A 31 3.42 17.93 7.39
N SER A 32 2.84 19.04 7.85
CA SER A 32 3.10 20.38 7.34
C SER A 32 4.46 20.85 7.88
N THR A 33 5.26 21.55 7.08
CA THR A 33 6.65 21.92 7.44
C THR A 33 6.82 22.83 8.66
N ARG A 34 5.74 23.30 9.30
CA ARG A 34 5.82 23.98 10.61
C ARG A 34 5.72 23.05 11.82
N ASN A 35 5.65 21.73 11.61
CA ASN A 35 5.92 20.68 12.59
C ASN A 35 5.37 20.97 13.99
N SER A 36 4.16 21.52 14.04
CA SER A 36 3.37 21.51 15.26
C SER A 36 2.87 20.07 15.40
N ALA A 37 2.93 19.49 16.59
CA ALA A 37 2.44 18.11 16.80
C ALA A 37 0.95 17.94 16.39
N SER A 38 0.23 19.06 16.20
CA SER A 38 -1.14 19.15 15.69
C SER A 38 -1.32 18.79 14.22
N ASP A 39 -0.30 18.83 13.37
CA ASP A 39 -0.43 18.57 11.92
C ASP A 39 -0.46 17.07 11.56
N THR A 40 -1.02 16.22 12.44
CA THR A 40 -1.07 14.76 12.26
C THR A 40 -2.40 14.33 11.66
N LEU A 41 -2.37 13.68 10.49
CA LEU A 41 -3.54 12.99 9.95
C LEU A 41 -3.66 11.57 10.53
N VAL A 42 -4.88 11.19 10.92
CA VAL A 42 -5.22 9.87 11.46
C VAL A 42 -6.19 9.17 10.51
N LEU A 43 -6.06 7.85 10.36
CA LEU A 43 -6.98 7.05 9.54
C LEU A 43 -8.42 7.22 10.04
N ASN A 44 -9.29 7.69 9.18
CA ASN A 44 -10.70 7.93 9.45
C ASN A 44 -11.53 6.77 8.87
N LEU A 45 -11.86 5.81 9.72
CA LEU A 45 -12.63 4.62 9.34
C LEU A 45 -14.06 4.95 8.91
N ALA A 46 -14.65 6.06 9.39
CA ALA A 46 -16.02 6.43 9.06
C ALA A 46 -16.15 7.05 7.66
N GLU A 47 -15.08 7.68 7.16
CA GLU A 47 -15.03 8.27 5.81
C GLU A 47 -14.36 7.35 4.78
N SER A 48 -13.74 6.26 5.21
CA SER A 48 -13.10 5.29 4.32
C SER A 48 -14.12 4.30 3.75
N ASP A 49 -13.93 3.90 2.49
CA ASP A 49 -14.68 2.81 1.86
C ASP A 49 -13.67 1.82 1.26
N PHE A 50 -13.23 0.90 2.12
CA PHE A 50 -12.25 -0.10 1.76
C PHE A 50 -12.74 -1.06 0.67
N ALA A 51 -14.06 -1.30 0.57
CA ALA A 51 -14.61 -2.12 -0.49
C ALA A 51 -14.51 -1.44 -1.86
N ALA A 52 -14.55 -0.10 -1.89
CA ALA A 52 -14.38 0.73 -3.08
C ALA A 52 -12.94 1.25 -3.28
N GLY A 53 -11.95 0.70 -2.59
CA GLY A 53 -10.56 1.10 -2.78
C GLY A 53 -10.21 2.48 -2.23
N VAL A 54 -11.02 3.01 -1.30
CA VAL A 54 -10.87 4.36 -0.75
C VAL A 54 -10.42 4.32 0.70
N ALA A 55 -9.32 5.01 0.99
CA ALA A 55 -8.84 5.27 2.34
C ALA A 55 -8.73 6.76 2.61
N VAL A 56 -9.22 7.20 3.77
CA VAL A 56 -9.24 8.61 4.17
C VAL A 56 -8.48 8.77 5.48
N TRP A 57 -7.49 9.67 5.50
CA TRP A 57 -6.88 10.16 6.72
C TRP A 57 -7.30 11.60 6.94
N SER A 58 -7.79 11.94 8.12
CA SER A 58 -8.24 13.29 8.45
C SER A 58 -7.60 13.79 9.73
N GLY A 59 -7.52 15.10 9.88
CA GLY A 59 -6.97 15.77 11.06
C GLY A 59 -7.16 17.27 10.94
N GLN A 60 -6.41 18.01 11.73
CA GLN A 60 -6.36 19.47 11.61
C GLN A 60 -4.95 19.89 11.23
N SER A 61 -4.83 21.01 10.53
CA SER A 61 -3.54 21.65 10.27
C SER A 61 -3.64 23.14 10.51
N GLU A 62 -2.60 23.71 11.09
CA GLU A 62 -2.51 25.17 11.24
C GLU A 62 -2.04 25.78 9.91
N ILE A 63 -2.92 26.54 9.26
CA ILE A 63 -2.60 27.25 8.03
C ILE A 63 -2.55 28.74 8.29
N GLU A 64 -1.53 29.39 7.72
CA GLU A 64 -1.38 30.83 7.72
C GLU A 64 -2.30 31.44 6.64
N LEU A 65 -3.29 32.21 7.08
CA LEU A 65 -4.28 32.87 6.21
C LEU A 65 -4.04 34.38 6.20
N ASP A 66 -4.08 34.99 5.01
CA ASP A 66 -4.12 36.44 4.85
C ASP A 66 -5.58 36.93 4.90
N ARG A 67 -5.88 37.79 5.88
CA ARG A 67 -7.22 38.39 6.08
C ARG A 67 -7.26 39.88 5.71
N GLY A 68 -6.31 40.37 4.92
CA GLY A 68 -6.26 41.78 4.48
C GLY A 68 -5.87 42.79 5.58
N GLY A 69 -5.41 42.31 6.73
CA GLY A 69 -4.95 43.12 7.87
C GLY A 69 -3.76 42.50 8.63
N GLY A 70 -3.18 41.41 8.11
CA GLY A 70 -2.15 40.61 8.76
C GLY A 70 -2.39 39.12 8.55
N PHE A 71 -1.39 38.33 8.94
CA PHE A 71 -1.46 36.87 8.90
C PHE A 71 -2.03 36.36 10.22
N MET A 72 -2.97 35.43 10.13
CA MET A 72 -3.45 34.66 11.29
C MET A 72 -3.28 33.18 11.02
N PHE A 73 -2.92 32.44 12.06
CA PHE A 73 -2.94 30.97 12.03
C PHE A 73 -4.34 30.52 12.38
N GLU A 74 -4.92 29.68 11.54
CA GLU A 74 -6.21 29.06 11.77
C GLU A 74 -6.04 27.55 11.64
N ALA A 75 -6.53 26.82 12.63
CA ALA A 75 -6.63 25.38 12.54
C ALA A 75 -7.80 25.06 11.60
N ILE A 76 -7.50 24.39 10.49
CA ILE A 76 -8.52 23.94 9.54
C ILE A 76 -8.50 22.43 9.44
N ASP A 77 -9.68 21.82 9.25
CA ASP A 77 -9.77 20.39 8.99
C ASP A 77 -9.14 20.09 7.64
N VAL A 78 -8.26 19.11 7.61
CA VAL A 78 -7.60 18.62 6.40
C VAL A 78 -7.79 17.12 6.28
N ARG A 79 -7.77 16.62 5.06
CA ARG A 79 -7.73 15.17 4.81
C ARG A 79 -6.93 14.79 3.58
N CYS A 80 -6.40 13.58 3.60
CA CYS A 80 -5.76 12.89 2.50
C CYS A 80 -6.66 11.73 2.09
N VAL A 81 -7.04 11.68 0.83
CA VAL A 81 -7.84 10.62 0.23
C VAL A 81 -6.94 9.85 -0.73
N ILE A 82 -6.83 8.54 -0.50
CA ILE A 82 -6.18 7.61 -1.42
C ILE A 82 -7.27 6.78 -2.10
N THR A 83 -7.18 6.66 -3.41
CA THR A 83 -8.00 5.73 -4.20
C THR A 83 -7.08 4.79 -4.96
N VAL A 84 -7.31 3.49 -4.83
CA VAL A 84 -6.53 2.44 -5.51
C VAL A 84 -7.41 1.76 -6.55
N THR A 85 -6.93 1.70 -7.79
CA THR A 85 -7.65 1.05 -8.90
C THR A 85 -6.70 0.22 -9.76
N ALA A 86 -7.19 -0.86 -10.36
CA ALA A 86 -6.50 -1.62 -11.40
C ALA A 86 -7.40 -1.59 -12.64
N ASP A 87 -6.90 -1.13 -13.78
CA ASP A 87 -7.70 -0.88 -15.00
C ASP A 87 -8.99 -0.07 -14.72
N HIS A 88 -8.87 0.94 -13.86
CA HIS A 88 -9.97 1.78 -13.35
C HIS A 88 -11.05 1.05 -12.53
N ILE A 89 -10.84 -0.22 -12.17
CA ILE A 89 -11.68 -0.98 -11.25
C ILE A 89 -11.13 -0.81 -9.82
N PRO A 90 -11.96 -0.46 -8.83
CA PRO A 90 -11.53 -0.36 -7.44
C PRO A 90 -10.87 -1.63 -6.90
N VAL A 91 -9.69 -1.48 -6.28
CA VAL A 91 -8.99 -2.56 -5.57
C VAL A 91 -9.41 -2.52 -4.11
N ARG A 92 -9.85 -3.64 -3.53
CA ARG A 92 -10.27 -3.67 -2.13
C ARG A 92 -9.09 -3.42 -1.20
N LEU A 93 -9.36 -2.64 -0.14
CA LEU A 93 -8.42 -2.37 0.94
C LEU A 93 -8.78 -3.17 2.19
N ALA A 94 -7.82 -3.35 3.10
CA ALA A 94 -8.04 -3.88 4.44
C ALA A 94 -7.11 -3.20 5.46
N THR A 95 -7.40 -3.29 6.76
CA THR A 95 -6.50 -2.81 7.80
C THR A 95 -5.48 -3.88 8.17
N GLY A 96 -4.23 -3.49 8.46
CA GLY A 96 -3.10 -4.37 8.80
C GLY A 96 -3.38 -5.43 9.85
N SER A 97 -4.36 -5.20 10.74
CA SER A 97 -4.73 -6.12 11.82
C SER A 97 -5.13 -7.51 11.37
N THR A 98 -5.69 -7.67 10.16
CA THR A 98 -6.03 -8.99 9.62
C THR A 98 -4.83 -9.79 9.14
N ALA A 99 -3.69 -9.13 8.86
CA ALA A 99 -2.46 -9.73 8.36
C ALA A 99 -1.35 -9.82 9.43
N GLY A 100 -1.66 -9.55 10.71
CA GLY A 100 -0.64 -9.51 11.78
C GLY A 100 0.30 -8.29 11.71
N VAL A 101 -0.05 -7.29 10.91
CA VAL A 101 0.68 -6.04 10.71
C VAL A 101 0.08 -4.93 11.60
N PRO A 102 0.84 -3.88 12.00
CA PRO A 102 0.29 -2.82 12.83
C PRO A 102 -1.03 -2.23 12.28
N PRO A 103 -2.05 -2.00 13.13
CA PRO A 103 -3.39 -1.54 12.69
C PRO A 103 -3.40 -0.20 11.95
N SER A 104 -2.32 0.57 12.05
CA SER A 104 -2.12 1.84 11.35
C SER A 104 -1.71 1.68 9.89
N MET A 105 -1.42 0.46 9.43
CA MET A 105 -1.15 0.14 8.04
C MET A 105 -2.45 -0.31 7.35
N LEU A 106 -2.53 -0.03 6.07
CA LEU A 106 -3.58 -0.53 5.20
C LEU A 106 -2.96 -1.44 4.13
N LEU A 107 -3.72 -2.45 3.75
CA LEU A 107 -3.39 -3.51 2.81
C LEU A 107 -4.23 -3.34 1.55
N ALA A 108 -3.65 -3.59 0.37
CA ALA A 108 -4.42 -4.01 -0.82
C ALA A 108 -4.10 -5.46 -0.97
N ASP A 109 -5.16 -6.24 -1.10
CA ASP A 109 -5.02 -7.49 -1.80
C ASP A 109 -4.86 -7.15 -3.28
N ILE A 110 -3.65 -7.33 -3.81
CA ILE A 110 -3.43 -7.28 -5.26
C ILE A 110 -3.82 -8.67 -5.78
N LEU A 111 -5.12 -8.87 -5.97
CA LEU A 111 -5.70 -10.18 -6.30
C LEU A 111 -5.45 -10.63 -7.75
N GLY A 112 -4.36 -10.21 -8.40
CA GLY A 112 -4.05 -10.64 -9.75
C GLY A 112 -2.82 -9.99 -10.37
N GLU A 113 -2.41 -10.53 -11.51
CA GLU A 113 -1.36 -9.94 -12.35
C GLU A 113 -1.87 -8.62 -12.95
N GLY A 114 -1.14 -7.52 -12.75
CA GLY A 114 -1.50 -6.24 -13.39
C GLY A 114 -0.85 -5.01 -12.77
N ALA A 115 -0.85 -3.92 -13.54
CA ALA A 115 -0.51 -2.59 -13.04
C ALA A 115 -1.67 -2.04 -12.20
N PHE A 116 -1.36 -1.21 -11.22
CA PHE A 116 -2.37 -0.48 -10.46
C PHE A 116 -2.04 1.01 -10.39
N GLU A 117 -3.10 1.79 -10.24
CA GLU A 117 -3.08 3.23 -10.14
C GLU A 117 -3.42 3.63 -8.71
N VAL A 118 -2.64 4.55 -8.16
CA VAL A 118 -2.95 5.20 -6.89
C VAL A 118 -3.18 6.66 -7.14
N ASN A 119 -4.39 7.13 -6.86
CA ASN A 119 -4.71 8.55 -6.84
C ASN A 119 -4.61 9.07 -5.41
N ILE A 120 -3.74 10.06 -5.20
CA ILE A 120 -3.58 10.74 -3.91
C ILE A 120 -4.13 12.16 -4.04
N ARG A 121 -5.13 12.47 -3.20
CA ARG A 121 -5.81 13.76 -3.18
C ARG A 121 -5.77 14.37 -1.79
N PHE A 122 -5.28 15.60 -1.68
CA PHE A 122 -5.31 16.38 -0.45
C PHE A 122 -6.47 17.38 -0.51
N GLU A 123 -7.18 17.53 0.59
CA GLU A 123 -8.36 18.38 0.72
C GLU A 123 -8.26 19.19 2.03
N ALA A 124 -8.80 20.41 1.99
CA ALA A 124 -8.96 21.26 3.16
C ALA A 124 -10.42 21.69 3.28
N ARG A 125 -10.95 21.73 4.50
CA ARG A 125 -12.30 22.25 4.75
C ARG A 125 -12.26 23.77 4.55
N ASN A 126 -13.03 24.24 3.59
CA ASN A 126 -13.14 25.65 3.30
C ASN A 126 -13.95 26.34 4.42
N PRO A 127 -13.41 27.38 5.05
CA PRO A 127 -14.04 28.02 6.21
C PRO A 127 -15.37 28.68 5.89
N ASN A 128 -15.64 29.01 4.61
CA ASN A 128 -16.83 29.75 4.20
C ASN A 128 -18.05 28.85 3.97
N ASN A 129 -17.88 27.71 3.29
CA ASN A 129 -18.96 26.78 2.95
C ASN A 129 -18.92 25.49 3.78
N GLN A 130 -17.86 25.27 4.57
CA GLN A 130 -17.62 24.05 5.35
C GLN A 130 -17.48 22.79 4.49
N GLU A 131 -17.25 22.90 3.18
CA GLU A 131 -17.02 21.76 2.29
C GLU A 131 -15.53 21.47 2.18
N PHE A 132 -15.18 20.20 1.91
CA PHE A 132 -13.81 19.84 1.57
C PHE A 132 -13.56 20.17 0.11
N ASP A 133 -12.70 21.16 -0.11
CA ASP A 133 -12.26 21.52 -1.45
C ASP A 133 -10.95 20.78 -1.74
N PRO A 134 -10.80 20.17 -2.94
CA PRO A 134 -9.51 19.66 -3.37
C PRO A 134 -8.53 20.82 -3.33
N ILE A 135 -7.39 20.58 -2.70
CA ILE A 135 -6.25 21.47 -2.78
C ILE A 135 -5.64 21.21 -4.17
N LEU A 136 -6.32 21.76 -5.19
CA LEU A 136 -6.14 21.49 -6.63
C LEU A 136 -4.69 21.71 -7.07
N ASP A 137 -4.07 22.67 -6.43
CA ASP A 137 -2.68 22.97 -6.58
C ASP A 137 -2.03 22.62 -5.26
N LEU A 138 -0.93 21.89 -5.29
CA LEU A 138 -0.12 21.76 -4.09
C LEU A 138 0.22 23.16 -3.46
N PHE A 139 0.03 24.32 -4.15
CA PHE A 139 0.21 25.70 -3.62
C PHE A 139 -0.55 26.88 -4.30
N GLN A 140 -1.77 26.76 -4.82
CA GLN A 140 -2.45 27.94 -5.38
C GLN A 140 -3.95 27.97 -5.02
N SER A 141 -4.29 28.83 -4.06
CA SER A 141 -5.47 29.73 -4.10
C SER A 141 -5.98 30.16 -2.72
N LEU A 142 -5.41 29.66 -1.62
CA LEU A 142 -5.25 30.56 -0.48
C LEU A 142 -4.16 31.56 -0.87
N PRO A 143 -4.34 32.88 -0.69
CA PRO A 143 -3.32 33.87 -1.01
C PRO A 143 -2.12 33.71 -0.06
N THR A 144 -1.35 32.64 -0.23
CA THR A 144 0.05 32.65 0.14
C THR A 144 0.71 33.65 -0.81
N ARG A 145 1.52 34.56 -0.28
CA ARG A 145 2.22 35.55 -1.12
C ARG A 145 2.84 34.87 -2.33
N VAL A 146 2.81 35.55 -3.47
CA VAL A 146 3.77 35.33 -4.55
C VAL A 146 5.18 35.29 -3.92
N GLY A 147 5.74 34.09 -3.73
CA GLY A 147 7.06 33.86 -3.14
C GLY A 147 7.14 33.15 -1.78
N ALA A 148 6.04 32.82 -1.10
CA ALA A 148 6.10 32.00 0.13
C ALA A 148 6.00 30.50 -0.19
N LEU A 149 7.09 29.76 0.06
CA LEU A 149 7.10 28.30 -0.05
C LEU A 149 6.38 27.70 1.16
N VAL A 150 5.12 27.33 0.99
CA VAL A 150 4.57 26.28 1.84
C VAL A 150 5.09 24.95 1.25
N ARG A 151 5.35 23.95 2.11
CA ARG A 151 5.83 22.63 1.69
C ARG A 151 4.94 21.61 2.38
N THR A 152 4.35 20.73 1.59
CA THR A 152 3.60 19.58 2.08
C THR A 152 4.45 18.37 1.76
N SER A 153 4.87 17.66 2.80
CA SER A 153 5.54 16.37 2.64
C SER A 153 4.58 15.27 3.02
N PHE A 154 4.44 14.31 2.11
CA PHE A 154 3.82 13.03 2.38
C PHE A 154 4.95 12.00 2.48
N SER A 155 4.94 11.22 3.55
CA SER A 155 5.82 10.08 3.69
C SER A 155 4.94 8.83 3.83
N ALA A 156 4.81 8.10 2.73
CA ALA A 156 4.40 6.70 2.77
C ALA A 156 5.53 5.83 2.25
N GLY A 157 5.65 4.65 2.86
CA GLY A 157 6.41 3.55 2.30
C GLY A 157 5.46 2.59 1.60
N PHE A 158 5.95 2.00 0.52
CA PHE A 158 5.40 0.76 -0.01
C PHE A 158 6.23 -0.36 0.59
N TYR A 159 5.56 -1.30 1.23
CA TYR A 159 6.19 -2.55 1.64
C TYR A 159 5.47 -3.66 0.88
N TYR A 160 6.26 -4.60 0.39
CA TYR A 160 5.77 -5.84 -0.19
C TYR A 160 6.07 -6.93 0.84
N ASP A 161 5.10 -7.77 1.11
CA ASP A 161 5.37 -9.04 1.76
C ASP A 161 5.59 -10.04 0.62
N PRO A 162 6.82 -10.53 0.40
CA PRO A 162 7.01 -11.65 -0.52
C PRO A 162 6.07 -12.75 -0.05
N LYS A 163 5.32 -13.35 -0.99
CA LYS A 163 4.52 -14.54 -0.72
C LYS A 163 5.37 -15.43 0.16
N ALA A 164 4.92 -15.69 1.39
CA ALA A 164 5.74 -16.37 2.36
C ALA A 164 6.20 -17.66 1.69
N ASP A 165 7.52 -17.80 1.48
CA ASP A 165 8.05 -18.97 0.82
C ASP A 165 7.40 -20.16 1.53
N CYS A 166 6.71 -20.96 0.75
CA CYS A 166 6.10 -22.19 1.21
C CYS A 166 6.94 -23.33 0.67
N PRO A 167 8.15 -23.58 1.24
CA PRO A 167 8.98 -24.67 0.81
C PRO A 167 8.14 -25.94 0.80
N GLY A 168 8.02 -26.55 -0.37
CA GLY A 168 7.27 -27.79 -0.56
C GLY A 168 5.92 -27.64 -1.27
N ASN A 169 5.36 -26.43 -1.42
CA ASN A 169 4.14 -26.20 -2.22
C ASN A 169 4.51 -26.01 -3.69
N ALA A 170 4.92 -27.10 -4.32
CA ALA A 170 5.35 -27.15 -5.71
C ALA A 170 4.22 -26.85 -6.71
N ASN A 171 2.97 -27.15 -6.37
CA ASN A 171 1.81 -26.93 -7.27
C ASN A 171 1.18 -25.53 -7.09
N GLY A 172 1.53 -24.81 -6.02
CA GLY A 172 1.09 -23.45 -5.72
C GLY A 172 -0.33 -23.34 -5.15
N ASP A 173 -0.96 -24.44 -4.72
CA ASP A 173 -2.37 -24.46 -4.28
C ASP A 173 -2.59 -24.02 -2.82
N GLY A 174 -1.49 -23.89 -2.07
CA GLY A 174 -1.49 -23.40 -0.69
C GLY A 174 -1.49 -24.50 0.37
N VAL A 175 -1.41 -25.78 -0.02
CA VAL A 175 -1.32 -26.92 0.89
C VAL A 175 -0.19 -27.83 0.45
N VAL A 176 0.78 -28.07 1.33
CA VAL A 176 1.87 -29.01 1.02
C VAL A 176 1.37 -30.45 1.17
N ASP A 177 1.13 -31.16 0.08
CA ASP A 177 0.65 -32.54 0.10
C ASP A 177 1.21 -33.42 -1.04
N PHE A 178 0.45 -34.45 -1.42
CA PHE A 178 0.88 -35.41 -2.43
C PHE A 178 0.90 -34.83 -3.85
N ASP A 179 0.07 -33.82 -4.12
CA ASP A 179 0.03 -33.18 -5.42
C ASP A 179 1.35 -32.42 -5.69
N ASP A 180 2.01 -31.90 -4.65
CA ASP A 180 3.34 -31.31 -4.77
C ASP A 180 4.42 -32.31 -5.13
N LEU A 181 4.43 -33.49 -4.50
CA LEU A 181 5.34 -34.57 -4.88
C LEU A 181 5.15 -34.97 -6.34
N SER A 182 3.90 -34.93 -6.82
CA SER A 182 3.60 -35.22 -8.22
C SER A 182 4.21 -34.18 -9.16
N VAL A 183 4.23 -32.90 -8.78
CA VAL A 183 4.92 -31.84 -9.54
C VAL A 183 6.43 -32.03 -9.51
N VAL A 184 7.04 -32.29 -8.34
CA VAL A 184 8.50 -32.55 -8.24
C VAL A 184 8.90 -33.72 -9.14
N LEU A 185 8.17 -34.82 -9.09
CA LEU A 185 8.46 -36.01 -9.89
C LEU A 185 8.22 -35.80 -11.40
N ALA A 186 7.27 -34.94 -11.77
CA ALA A 186 7.01 -34.60 -13.17
C ALA A 186 8.13 -33.76 -13.80
N HIS A 187 8.88 -33.02 -12.98
CA HIS A 187 9.97 -32.14 -13.41
C HIS A 187 11.36 -32.66 -13.01
N TRP A 188 11.46 -33.93 -12.60
CA TRP A 188 12.68 -34.56 -12.09
C TRP A 188 13.90 -34.35 -13.00
N GLN A 189 15.00 -33.85 -12.42
CA GLN A 189 16.27 -33.50 -13.08
C GLN A 189 16.21 -32.35 -14.09
N ASN A 190 15.13 -31.57 -14.13
CA ASN A 190 15.16 -30.31 -14.88
C ASN A 190 16.10 -29.31 -14.19
N ASP A 191 16.88 -28.60 -15.01
CA ASP A 191 17.77 -27.52 -14.59
C ASP A 191 17.19 -26.18 -15.11
N TYR A 192 16.84 -25.31 -14.17
CA TYR A 192 16.29 -23.98 -14.40
C TYR A 192 17.31 -22.86 -14.11
N SER A 193 18.58 -23.22 -13.83
CA SER A 193 19.63 -22.27 -13.47
C SER A 193 19.81 -21.15 -14.51
N PRO A 194 20.00 -19.88 -14.05
CA PRO A 194 20.16 -19.44 -12.67
C PRO A 194 18.84 -19.15 -11.93
N GLY A 195 17.69 -19.52 -12.49
CA GLY A 195 16.37 -19.33 -11.90
C GLY A 195 15.82 -20.58 -11.22
N THR A 196 14.53 -20.54 -10.92
CA THR A 196 13.74 -21.67 -10.41
C THR A 196 12.65 -22.04 -11.42
N GLY A 197 12.03 -23.19 -11.26
CA GLY A 197 10.93 -23.64 -12.12
C GLY A 197 10.00 -24.62 -11.42
N PRO A 198 8.97 -25.13 -12.12
CA PRO A 198 8.04 -26.09 -11.53
C PRO A 198 8.77 -27.29 -10.95
N GLY A 199 8.45 -27.63 -9.69
CA GLY A 199 9.07 -28.74 -8.95
C GLY A 199 10.35 -28.40 -8.19
N ASP A 200 10.95 -27.22 -8.40
CA ASP A 200 12.14 -26.74 -7.66
C ASP A 200 11.68 -25.99 -6.40
N THR A 201 11.34 -26.76 -5.38
CA THR A 201 10.75 -26.30 -4.12
C THR A 201 11.75 -25.70 -3.13
N ASN A 202 13.04 -25.95 -3.31
CA ASN A 202 14.10 -25.33 -2.52
C ASN A 202 14.78 -24.14 -3.22
N ALA A 203 14.37 -23.85 -4.47
CA ALA A 203 14.84 -22.77 -5.31
C ALA A 203 16.36 -22.80 -5.57
N ASP A 204 16.96 -23.99 -5.65
CA ASP A 204 18.40 -24.15 -5.98
C ASP A 204 18.67 -24.25 -7.49
N GLY A 205 17.61 -24.29 -8.29
CA GLY A 205 17.65 -24.32 -9.75
C GLY A 205 17.67 -25.73 -10.35
N ILE A 206 17.71 -26.80 -9.55
CA ILE A 206 17.71 -28.19 -10.03
C ILE A 206 16.64 -28.99 -9.30
N VAL A 207 15.71 -29.58 -10.05
CA VAL A 207 14.67 -30.45 -9.45
C VAL A 207 15.26 -31.81 -9.07
N ASP A 208 15.50 -32.05 -7.78
CA ASP A 208 16.12 -33.29 -7.30
C ASP A 208 15.56 -33.78 -5.94
N PHE A 209 16.35 -34.59 -5.23
CA PHE A 209 15.95 -35.19 -3.97
C PHE A 209 15.81 -34.17 -2.83
N ASN A 210 16.50 -33.03 -2.92
CA ASN A 210 16.36 -31.95 -1.96
C ASN A 210 14.97 -31.34 -2.03
N ASP A 211 14.34 -31.32 -3.21
CA ASP A 211 12.95 -30.86 -3.36
C ASP A 211 11.95 -31.79 -2.70
N ILE A 212 12.09 -33.10 -2.93
CA ILE A 212 11.28 -34.09 -2.21
C ILE A 212 11.44 -33.92 -0.70
N THR A 213 12.67 -33.72 -0.22
CA THR A 213 12.94 -33.50 1.20
C THR A 213 12.25 -32.23 1.71
N THR A 214 12.17 -31.20 0.89
CA THR A 214 11.51 -29.93 1.20
C THR A 214 9.99 -30.08 1.29
N VAL A 215 9.37 -30.80 0.34
CA VAL A 215 7.94 -31.18 0.41
C VAL A 215 7.64 -31.97 1.69
N LEU A 216 8.44 -32.99 1.98
CA LEU A 216 8.23 -33.85 3.16
C LEU A 216 8.47 -33.11 4.48
N ALA A 217 9.39 -32.15 4.52
CA ALA A 217 9.65 -31.32 5.70
C ALA A 217 8.47 -30.40 6.04
N SER A 218 7.68 -30.02 5.04
CA SER A 218 6.49 -29.18 5.17
C SER A 218 5.18 -29.96 5.04
N TRP A 219 5.18 -31.29 5.13
CA TRP A 219 4.00 -32.12 4.85
C TRP A 219 2.74 -31.70 5.64
N LEU A 220 1.62 -31.55 4.92
CA LEU A 220 0.32 -31.04 5.40
C LEU A 220 0.34 -29.63 5.98
N ARG A 221 1.40 -28.85 5.71
CA ARG A 221 1.43 -27.43 6.05
C ARG A 221 0.50 -26.68 5.12
N VAL A 222 -0.46 -25.98 5.70
CA VAL A 222 -1.21 -24.94 4.99
C VAL A 222 -0.37 -23.68 4.98
N CYS A 223 -0.21 -23.09 3.81
CA CYS A 223 0.50 -21.84 3.62
C CYS A 223 -0.49 -20.67 3.54
N PRO A 224 -0.12 -19.52 4.13
CA PRO A 224 -0.96 -18.33 4.12
C PRO A 224 -1.17 -17.78 2.70
#